data_AF-A0ABD5DCT8-F1
#
_entry.id   AF-A0ABD5DCT8-F1
#
_cell.length_a   1.000
_cell.length_b   1.000
_cell.length_c   1.000
_cell.angle_alpha   90.00
_cell.angle_beta   90.00
_cell.angle_gamma   90.00
#
_symmetry.space_group_name_H-M   'P 1'
#
loop_
_entity.id
_entity.type
_entity.pdbx_description
1 polymer ?
#
loop_
_entity_poly.entity_id
_entity_poly.type
_entity_poly.pdbx_seq_one_letter_code
_entity_poly.pdbx_strand_id
1 'polypeptide(L)'
;AYGIKGTGDSMFPAIRNGWYVVCDPDAELVPNEFVQVCLKDGRCTIKEFVGINGGVLSLLSVNGGERFFFEMDEVESITAITDIVPPSQHRQEHPYSH
;
A
#
# COMPACT_ATOMS: atom_id res chain seq x y z
N ALA A 1 9.11 8.94 4.80
CA ALA A 1 8.99 7.60 4.18
C ALA A 1 9.48 6.42 5.05
N TYR A 2 8.87 5.24 4.88
CA TYR A 2 9.24 3.95 5.47
C TYR A 2 8.95 2.79 4.51
N GLY A 3 9.58 1.64 4.70
CA GLY A 3 9.38 0.45 3.84
C GLY A 3 8.50 -0.61 4.50
N ILE A 4 7.56 -1.19 3.75
CA ILE A 4 6.77 -2.35 4.20
C ILE A 4 6.89 -3.51 3.21
N LYS A 5 6.81 -4.73 3.70
CA LYS A 5 6.81 -5.93 2.86
C LYS A 5 5.38 -6.27 2.46
N GLY A 6 5.08 -6.25 1.16
CA GLY A 6 3.81 -6.70 0.63
C GLY A 6 3.65 -8.22 0.77
N THR A 7 2.46 -8.66 1.17
CA THR A 7 2.11 -10.09 1.30
C THR A 7 0.84 -10.42 0.53
N GLY A 8 0.76 -11.65 0.02
CA GLY A 8 -0.37 -12.14 -0.77
C GLY A 8 -0.36 -11.63 -2.22
N ASP A 9 -1.45 -11.90 -2.95
CA ASP A 9 -1.49 -11.76 -4.41
C ASP A 9 -2.48 -10.70 -4.93
N SER A 10 -3.13 -9.94 -4.05
CA SER A 10 -4.15 -8.95 -4.44
C SER A 10 -3.65 -7.85 -5.37
N MET A 11 -2.33 -7.60 -5.38
CA MET A 11 -1.68 -6.59 -6.20
C MET A 11 -0.88 -7.18 -7.37
N PHE A 12 -0.94 -8.50 -7.58
CA PHE A 12 -0.30 -9.14 -8.73
C PHE A 12 -0.96 -8.65 -10.04
N PRO A 13 -0.18 -8.34 -11.10
CA PRO A 13 1.27 -8.46 -11.22
C PRO A 13 2.08 -7.22 -10.80
N ALA A 14 1.43 -6.10 -10.45
CA ALA A 14 2.07 -4.83 -10.15
C ALA A 14 3.01 -4.90 -8.94
N ILE A 15 2.54 -5.50 -7.84
CA ILE A 15 3.33 -5.78 -6.63
C ILE A 15 3.18 -7.26 -6.32
N ARG A 16 4.32 -7.96 -6.21
CA ARG A 16 4.33 -9.41 -5.96
C ARG A 16 4.55 -9.71 -4.48
N ASN A 17 4.04 -10.85 -4.03
CA ASN A 17 4.27 -11.34 -2.68
C ASN A 17 5.78 -11.31 -2.33
N GLY A 18 6.09 -10.67 -1.21
CA GLY A 18 7.45 -10.52 -0.70
C GLY A 18 8.26 -9.33 -1.24
N TRP A 19 7.72 -8.57 -2.20
CA TRP A 19 8.32 -7.29 -2.60
C TRP A 19 8.09 -6.24 -1.52
N TYR A 20 8.99 -5.26 -1.42
CA TYR A 20 8.80 -4.12 -0.55
C TYR A 20 8.15 -2.98 -1.32
N VAL A 21 7.46 -2.10 -0.60
CA VAL A 21 7.02 -0.81 -1.10
C VAL A 21 7.47 0.29 -0.15
N VAL A 22 7.70 1.48 -0.68
CA VAL A 22 8.03 2.68 0.09
C VAL A 22 6.76 3.49 0.28
N CYS A 23 6.38 3.69 1.53
CA CYS A 23 5.24 4.49 1.93
C CYS A 23 5.73 5.86 2.40
N ASP A 24 5.18 6.94 1.87
CA ASP A 24 5.54 8.31 2.26
C ASP A 24 4.34 9.10 2.82
N PRO A 25 4.29 9.36 4.14
CA PRO A 25 3.20 10.11 4.78
C PRO A 25 3.04 11.55 4.30
N ASP A 26 4.11 12.13 3.78
CA ASP A 26 4.14 13.52 3.31
C ASP A 26 3.77 13.65 1.82
N ALA A 27 3.60 12.53 1.11
CA ALA A 27 3.24 12.51 -0.30
C ALA A 27 1.71 12.58 -0.50
N GLU A 28 1.28 13.22 -1.59
CA GLU A 28 -0.14 13.36 -1.92
C GLU A 28 -0.77 12.04 -2.37
N LEU A 29 -2.05 11.86 -2.06
CA LEU A 29 -2.83 10.72 -2.55
C LEU A 29 -3.33 11.02 -3.97
N VAL A 30 -2.75 10.34 -4.96
CA VAL A 30 -3.12 10.50 -6.37
C VAL A 30 -4.01 9.35 -6.82
N PRO A 31 -5.20 9.60 -7.41
CA PRO A 31 -6.05 8.54 -7.94
C PRO A 31 -5.33 7.66 -8.98
N ASN A 32 -5.63 6.36 -8.93
CA ASN A 32 -5.02 5.28 -9.70
C ASN A 32 -3.55 4.96 -9.33
N GLU A 33 -3.03 5.53 -8.24
CA GLU A 33 -1.75 5.14 -7.65
C GLU A 33 -1.96 4.23 -6.44
N PHE A 34 -0.87 3.66 -5.90
CA PHE A 34 -0.95 2.71 -4.81
C PHE A 34 -0.90 3.40 -3.45
N VAL A 35 -1.66 2.85 -2.50
CA VAL A 35 -1.69 3.31 -1.12
C VAL A 35 -1.57 2.13 -0.17
N GLN A 36 -0.94 2.37 0.98
CA GLN A 36 -1.16 1.57 2.17
C GLN A 36 -2.37 2.15 2.91
N VAL A 37 -3.33 1.31 3.26
CA VAL A 37 -4.46 1.66 4.13
C VAL A 37 -4.40 0.80 5.36
N CYS A 38 -4.41 1.42 6.54
CA CYS A 38 -4.58 0.73 7.81
C CYS A 38 -5.94 1.09 8.41
N LEU A 39 -6.64 0.09 8.91
CA LEU A 39 -7.93 0.21 9.59
C LEU A 39 -7.71 0.25 11.10
N LYS A 40 -8.70 0.77 11.82
CA LYS A 40 -8.68 0.88 13.29
C LYS A 40 -8.67 -0.48 14.01
N ASP A 41 -9.08 -1.54 13.32
CA ASP A 41 -8.99 -2.91 13.83
C ASP A 41 -7.59 -3.55 13.69
N GLY A 42 -6.62 -2.78 13.18
CA GLY A 42 -5.22 -3.18 13.03
C GLY A 42 -4.89 -3.88 11.71
N ARG A 43 -5.88 -4.15 10.83
CA ARG A 43 -5.60 -4.68 9.49
C ARG A 43 -5.02 -3.58 8.60
N CYS A 44 -3.99 -3.91 7.82
CA CYS A 44 -3.47 -3.04 6.77
C CYS A 44 -3.48 -3.76 5.41
N THR A 45 -3.69 -3.00 4.34
CA THR A 45 -3.70 -3.50 2.96
C THR A 45 -3.00 -2.55 2.01
N ILE A 46 -2.50 -3.08 0.90
CA ILE A 46 -2.03 -2.30 -0.24
C ILE A 46 -3.07 -2.45 -1.34
N LYS A 47 -3.51 -1.32 -1.90
CA LYS A 47 -4.51 -1.25 -2.97
C LYS A 47 -4.22 -0.09 -3.90
N GLU A 48 -4.84 -0.10 -5.06
CA GLU A 48 -4.96 1.09 -5.90
C GLU A 48 -6.01 2.04 -5.29
N PHE A 49 -5.67 3.31 -5.18
CA PHE A 49 -6.50 4.36 -4.64
C PHE A 49 -7.46 4.88 -5.71
N VAL A 50 -8.76 4.71 -5.50
CA VAL A 50 -9.78 5.25 -6.42
C VAL A 50 -10.18 6.66 -6.03
N GLY A 51 -10.35 6.90 -4.72
CA GLY A 51 -10.71 8.21 -4.18
C GLY A 51 -11.49 8.13 -2.88
N ILE A 52 -11.76 9.30 -2.29
CA ILE A 52 -12.61 9.46 -1.11
C ILE A 52 -13.79 10.35 -1.51
N ASN A 53 -15.02 9.83 -1.41
CA ASN A 53 -16.22 10.56 -1.77
C ASN A 53 -17.30 10.34 -0.73
N GLY A 54 -17.92 11.43 -0.24
CA GLY A 54 -19.01 11.34 0.74
C GLY A 54 -18.63 10.65 2.06
N GLY A 55 -17.35 10.69 2.46
CA GLY A 55 -16.87 10.01 3.67
C GLY A 55 -16.50 8.54 3.48
N VAL A 56 -16.59 8.01 2.24
CA VAL A 56 -16.23 6.63 1.92
C VAL A 56 -14.93 6.58 1.12
N LEU A 57 -13.98 5.78 1.59
CA LEU A 57 -12.76 5.43 0.87
C LEU A 57 -13.06 4.28 -0.12
N SER A 58 -12.71 4.48 -1.39
CA SER A 58 -12.83 3.47 -2.44
C SER A 58 -11.44 3.01 -2.89
N LEU A 59 -11.25 1.69 -2.91
CA LEU A 59 -9.98 1.03 -3.27
C LEU A 59 -10.21 -0.10 -4.28
N LEU A 60 -9.16 -0.47 -5.00
CA LEU A 60 -9.19 -1.55 -5.99
C LEU A 60 -8.02 -2.52 -5.79
N SER A 61 -8.30 -3.82 -5.83
CA SER A 61 -7.28 -4.85 -6.04
C SER A 61 -6.91 -4.90 -7.52
N VAL A 62 -5.62 -4.87 -7.83
CA VAL A 62 -5.14 -5.07 -9.22
C VAL A 62 -5.48 -6.46 -9.70
N ASN A 63 -5.24 -7.47 -8.87
CA ASN A 63 -5.56 -8.85 -9.19
C ASN A 63 -7.06 -9.10 -8.97
N GLY A 64 -7.77 -9.47 -10.03
CA GLY A 64 -9.20 -9.76 -9.99
C GLY A 64 -10.12 -8.53 -10.02
N GLY A 65 -9.61 -7.31 -9.87
CA GLY A 65 -10.40 -6.08 -9.99
C GLY A 65 -11.45 -5.88 -8.88
N GLU A 66 -11.26 -6.54 -7.74
CA GLU A 66 -12.18 -6.44 -6.60
C GLU A 66 -12.14 -5.04 -5.97
N ARG A 67 -13.33 -4.47 -5.71
CA ARG A 67 -13.47 -3.15 -5.09
C ARG A 67 -13.72 -3.28 -3.59
N PHE A 68 -13.08 -2.40 -2.84
CA PHE A 68 -13.26 -2.30 -1.40
C PHE A 68 -13.75 -0.90 -1.04
N PHE A 69 -14.66 -0.85 -0.08
CA PHE A 69 -15.22 0.37 0.45
C PHE A 69 -15.05 0.35 1.96
N PHE A 70 -14.53 1.44 2.51
CA PHE A 70 -14.39 1.63 3.95
C PHE A 70 -14.96 2.99 4.31
N GLU A 71 -15.75 3.05 5.38
CA GLU A 71 -16.13 4.33 5.95
C GLU A 71 -14.88 4.99 6.55
N MET A 72 -14.71 6.30 6.38
CA MET A 72 -13.52 7.00 6.88
C MET A 72 -13.40 6.94 8.42
N ASP A 73 -14.48 6.60 9.13
CA ASP A 73 -14.45 6.34 10.57
C ASP A 73 -13.85 4.98 10.95
N GLU A 74 -13.73 4.03 10.01
CA GLU A 74 -13.04 2.74 10.17
C GLU A 74 -11.55 2.84 9.80
N VAL A 75 -11.18 3.86 9.04
CA VAL A 75 -9.81 4.08 8.54
C VAL A 75 -8.95 4.74 9.63
N GLU A 76 -7.80 4.15 9.90
CA GLU A 76 -6.78 4.72 10.80
C GLU A 76 -5.80 5.60 10.03
N SER A 77 -5.32 5.14 8.87
CA SER A 77 -4.41 5.91 8.02
C SER A 77 -4.46 5.48 6.56
N ILE A 78 -4.12 6.42 5.67
CA ILE A 78 -3.90 6.21 4.24
C ILE A 78 -2.56 6.86 3.92
N THR A 79 -1.62 6.10 3.36
CA THR A 79 -0.28 6.57 3.02
C THR A 79 0.04 6.25 1.56
N ALA A 80 0.50 7.24 0.81
CA ALA A 80 0.90 7.06 -0.58
C ALA A 80 2.10 6.10 -0.68
N ILE A 81 2.11 5.27 -1.72
CA ILE A 81 3.26 4.43 -2.07
C ILE A 81 4.00 5.10 -3.22
N THR A 82 5.26 5.47 -3.00
CA THR A 82 6.08 6.18 -3.99
C THR A 82 6.92 5.24 -4.84
N ASP A 83 7.33 4.11 -4.26
CA ASP A 83 8.24 3.17 -4.92
C ASP A 83 7.87 1.71 -4.63
N ILE A 84 8.14 0.87 -5.62
CA ILE A 84 8.05 -0.59 -5.51
C ILE A 84 9.47 -1.15 -5.61
N VAL A 85 9.87 -1.93 -4.62
CA VAL A 85 11.24 -2.39 -4.43
C VAL A 85 11.29 -3.94 -4.48
N PRO A 86 11.62 -4.52 -5.65
CA PRO A 86 11.84 -5.96 -5.80
C PRO A 86 13.01 -6.48 -4.95
N PRO A 87 13.06 -7.80 -4.67
CA PRO A 87 14.12 -8.41 -3.87
C PRO A 87 15.55 -8.17 -4.35
N SER A 88 15.76 -7.92 -5.64
CA SER A 88 17.07 -7.61 -6.20
C SER A 88 17.58 -6.20 -5.87
N GLN A 89 16.72 -5.32 -5.35
CA GLN A 89 17.03 -3.90 -5.12
C GLN A 89 17.23 -3.55 -3.64
N HIS A 90 17.06 -4.50 -2.72
CA HIS A 90 17.26 -4.26 -1.29
C HIS A 90 18.04 -5.39 -0.63
N ARG A 91 18.68 -5.09 0.50
CA ARG A 91 19.31 -6.06 1.40
C ARG A 91 18.89 -5.73 2.82
N GLN A 92 18.66 -6.75 3.65
CA GLN A 92 18.33 -6.52 5.05
C GLN A 92 19.56 -6.12 5.87
N GLU A 93 20.71 -6.66 5.49
CA GLU A 93 21.98 -6.36 6.13
C GLU A 93 22.59 -5.10 5.52
N HIS A 94 22.95 -4.15 6.38
CA HIS A 94 23.76 -3.03 5.94
C HIS A 94 25.17 -3.56 5.62
N PRO A 95 25.77 -3.20 4.47
CA PRO A 95 27.02 -3.80 3.97
C PRO A 95 28.24 -3.59 4.87
N TYR A 96 28.12 -2.75 5.90
CA TYR A 96 29.18 -2.41 6.85
C TYR A 96 28.76 -2.66 8.32
N SER A 97 27.76 -3.51 8.54
CA SER A 97 27.45 -3.99 9.90
C SER A 97 28.54 -4.99 10.29
N HIS A 98 29.51 -4.55 11.10
CA HIS A 98 30.46 -5.46 11.77
C HIS A 98 29.85 -6.01 13.06
#